data_AF-A0A936SLE1-F1
#
_entry.id   AF-A0A936SLE1-F1
#
_cell.length_a   1.000
_cell.length_b   1.000
_cell.length_c   1.000
_cell.angle_alpha   90.00
_cell.angle_beta   90.00
_cell.angle_gamma   90.00
#
_symmetry.space_group_name_H-M   'P 1'
#
loop_
_entity.id
_entity.type
_entity.pdbx_description
1 polymer ?
#
loop_
_entity_poly.entity_id
_entity_poly.type
_entity_poly.pdbx_seq_one_letter_code
_entity_poly.pdbx_strand_id
1 'polypeptide(L)'
;MINSYVSSSNIARVGWANRVLYVEFNHGGTYAYKNADFKVYADLIAAESPGQHFHKCIRYAYEYTKIDYNPFAPKVKAKTNAQFEYREKLETKKMRIEKLLKEGV
;
A
#
# COMPACT_ATOMS: atom_id res chain seq x y z
N MET A 1 8.36 -3.33 2.93
CA MET A 1 8.83 -2.84 1.61
C MET A 1 9.61 -1.56 1.83
N ILE A 2 10.61 -1.30 1.02
CA ILE A 2 11.26 0.01 0.96
C ILE A 2 10.55 0.86 -0.09
N ASN A 3 10.46 2.16 0.12
CA ASN A 3 9.91 3.08 -0.87
C ASN A 3 10.42 4.50 -0.66
N SER A 4 10.39 5.29 -1.73
CA SER A 4 10.83 6.68 -1.75
C SER A 4 9.95 7.48 -2.73
N TYR A 5 9.63 8.71 -2.36
CA TYR A 5 9.10 9.69 -3.31
C TYR A 5 10.23 10.17 -4.22
N VAL A 6 9.92 10.40 -5.49
CA VAL A 6 10.89 10.88 -6.46
C VAL A 6 10.39 12.18 -7.09
N SER A 7 11.31 13.11 -7.36
CA SER A 7 10.97 14.33 -8.11
C SER A 7 10.92 13.98 -9.59
N SER A 8 9.73 13.72 -10.12
CA SER A 8 9.53 13.45 -11.54
C SER A 8 8.15 13.96 -11.98
N SER A 9 8.06 14.47 -13.20
CA SER A 9 6.78 14.83 -13.81
C SER A 9 5.87 13.62 -14.06
N ASN A 10 6.43 12.41 -14.15
CA ASN A 10 5.67 11.19 -14.48
C ASN A 10 5.52 10.23 -13.28
N ILE A 11 6.54 10.10 -12.44
CA ILE A 11 6.59 9.13 -11.34
C ILE A 11 6.41 9.86 -10.00
N ALA A 12 5.46 9.41 -9.19
CA ALA A 12 5.22 9.94 -7.85
C ALA A 12 6.10 9.22 -6.80
N ARG A 13 6.11 7.88 -6.86
CA ARG A 13 6.73 7.05 -5.83
C ARG A 13 7.24 5.75 -6.43
N VAL A 14 8.34 5.28 -5.86
CA VAL A 14 8.96 4.01 -6.22
C VAL A 14 9.15 3.18 -4.96
N GLY A 15 8.89 1.89 -5.03
CA GLY A 15 9.19 0.97 -3.93
C GLY A 15 9.62 -0.40 -4.41
N TRP A 16 10.20 -1.16 -3.50
CA TRP A 16 10.72 -2.48 -3.79
C TRP A 16 10.46 -3.44 -2.63
N ALA A 17 10.04 -4.65 -2.97
CA ALA A 17 9.94 -5.77 -2.04
C ALA A 17 9.92 -7.09 -2.80
N ASN A 18 10.62 -8.11 -2.30
CA ASN A 18 10.53 -9.49 -2.78
C ASN A 18 10.71 -9.63 -4.32
N ARG A 19 11.71 -8.95 -4.88
CA ARG A 19 11.98 -8.88 -6.34
C ARG A 19 10.83 -8.29 -7.18
N VAL A 20 9.99 -7.48 -6.55
CA VAL A 20 8.95 -6.71 -7.23
C VAL A 20 9.23 -5.23 -7.03
N LEU A 21 9.33 -4.51 -8.15
CA LEU A 21 9.41 -3.05 -8.17
C LEU A 21 8.00 -2.50 -8.34
N TYR A 22 7.60 -1.61 -7.43
CA TYR A 22 6.33 -0.91 -7.45
C TYR A 22 6.57 0.53 -7.91
N VAL A 23 5.82 0.99 -8.91
CA VAL A 23 5.93 2.34 -9.44
C VAL A 23 4.55 2.98 -9.45
N GLU A 24 4.41 4.07 -8.69
CA GLU A 24 3.24 4.94 -8.67
C GLU A 24 3.48 6.08 -9.65
N PHE A 25 2.62 6.21 -10.65
CA PHE A 25 2.66 7.33 -11.60
C PHE A 25 1.73 8.45 -11.14
N ASN A 26 2.14 9.71 -11.37
CA ASN A 26 1.30 10.89 -11.11
C ASN A 26 -0.05 10.79 -11.84
N HIS A 27 -0.01 10.24 -13.06
CA HIS A 27 -1.17 10.02 -13.93
C HIS A 27 -1.09 8.61 -14.53
N GLY A 28 -1.64 7.60 -13.85
CA GLY A 28 -1.61 6.24 -14.39
C GLY A 28 -1.91 5.12 -13.40
N GLY A 29 -1.89 5.42 -12.09
CA GLY A 29 -2.06 4.42 -11.03
C GLY A 29 -0.73 3.76 -10.67
N THR A 30 -0.81 2.60 -10.02
CA THR A 30 0.38 1.87 -9.55
C THR A 30 0.57 0.57 -10.31
N TYR A 31 1.82 0.25 -10.64
CA TYR A 31 2.20 -0.95 -11.36
C TYR A 31 3.26 -1.72 -10.58
N ALA A 32 3.16 -3.04 -10.66
CA ALA A 32 4.11 -3.99 -10.09
C ALA A 32 4.90 -4.65 -11.24
N TYR A 33 6.22 -4.50 -11.23
CA TYR A 33 7.16 -5.09 -12.16
C TYR A 33 7.84 -6.28 -11.48
N LYS A 34 7.63 -7.48 -12.00
CA LYS A 34 8.14 -8.74 -11.43
C LYS A 34 9.60 -8.96 -11.82
N ASN A 35 10.30 -9.78 -11.03
CA ASN A 35 11.69 -10.17 -11.26
C ASN A 35 12.66 -8.96 -11.36
N ALA A 36 12.30 -7.84 -10.74
CA ALA A 36 13.14 -6.66 -10.67
C ALA A 36 14.02 -6.78 -9.42
N ASP A 37 15.33 -6.94 -9.62
CA ASP A 37 16.28 -7.00 -8.52
C ASP A 37 16.39 -5.64 -7.81
N PHE A 38 16.88 -5.66 -6.56
CA PHE A 38 17.05 -4.46 -5.76
C PHE A 38 17.89 -3.38 -6.47
N LYS A 39 18.85 -3.78 -7.30
CA LYS A 39 19.67 -2.85 -8.09
C LYS A 39 18.82 -1.97 -9.00
N VAL A 40 17.75 -2.52 -9.59
CA VAL A 40 16.84 -1.77 -10.47
C VAL A 40 16.15 -0.63 -9.72
N TYR A 41 15.75 -0.90 -8.48
CA TYR A 41 15.20 0.13 -7.60
C TYR A 41 16.26 1.20 -7.27
N ALA A 42 17.46 0.78 -6.88
CA ALA A 42 18.55 1.69 -6.52
C ALA A 42 18.97 2.59 -7.69
N ASP A 43 19.12 2.02 -8.90
CA ASP A 43 19.47 2.77 -10.11
C ASP A 43 18.35 3.76 -10.48
N LEU A 44 17.08 3.37 -10.33
CA LEU A 44 15.94 4.24 -10.65
C LEU A 44 15.84 5.46 -9.72
N ILE A 45 16.06 5.28 -8.41
CA ILE A 45 16.03 6.40 -7.45
C ILE A 45 17.28 7.29 -7.54
N ALA A 46 18.41 6.74 -7.99
CA ALA A 46 19.67 7.47 -8.15
C ALA A 46 19.79 8.20 -9.51
N ALA A 47 18.92 7.88 -10.48
CA ALA A 47 18.94 8.49 -11.78
C ALA A 47 18.58 9.99 -11.73
N GLU A 48 19.29 10.81 -12.51
CA GLU A 48 19.02 12.25 -12.64
C GLU A 48 17.58 12.53 -13.10
N SER A 49 17.03 11.65 -13.95
CA SER A 49 15.65 11.68 -14.38
C SER A 49 15.02 10.29 -14.21
N PRO A 50 14.36 10.02 -13.07
CA PRO A 50 13.73 8.73 -12.81
C PRO A 50 12.74 8.32 -13.90
N GLY A 51 11.98 9.29 -14.43
CA GLY A 51 11.06 9.07 -15.54
C GLY A 51 11.77 8.57 -16.81
N GLN A 52 12.86 9.23 -17.21
CA GLN A 52 13.60 8.83 -18.41
C GLN A 52 14.29 7.47 -18.23
N HIS A 53 14.89 7.23 -17.06
CA HIS A 53 15.50 5.95 -16.74
C HIS A 53 14.47 4.81 -16.78
N PHE A 54 13.29 5.03 -16.20
CA PHE A 54 12.19 4.08 -16.23
C PHE A 54 11.78 3.70 -17.67
N HIS A 55 11.57 4.68 -18.55
CA HIS A 55 11.17 4.41 -19.94
C HIS A 55 12.25 3.65 -20.72
N LYS A 56 13.53 3.94 -20.47
CA LYS A 56 14.65 3.29 -21.17
C LYS A 56 14.95 1.88 -20.66
N CYS A 57 14.96 1.69 -19.34
CA CYS A 57 15.54 0.49 -18.73
C CYS A 57 14.50 -0.46 -18.12
N ILE A 58 13.27 -0.01 -17.85
CA ILE A 58 12.31 -0.78 -17.04
C ILE A 58 11.03 -1.08 -17.80
N ARG A 59 10.44 -0.08 -18.48
CA ARG A 59 9.09 -0.17 -19.07
C ARG A 59 8.83 -1.42 -19.92
N TYR A 60 9.83 -1.84 -20.70
CA TYR A 60 9.74 -2.98 -21.62
C TYR A 60 10.63 -4.16 -21.23
N ALA A 61 11.40 -4.02 -20.13
CA ALA A 61 12.36 -5.04 -19.70
C ALA A 61 11.77 -6.05 -18.70
N TYR A 62 10.67 -5.70 -18.03
CA TYR A 62 10.06 -6.53 -16.99
C TYR A 62 8.59 -6.76 -17.27
N GLU A 63 8.12 -7.97 -16.95
CA GLU A 63 6.69 -8.26 -16.90
C GLU A 63 6.04 -7.41 -15.81
N TYR A 64 4.95 -6.73 -16.15
CA TYR A 64 4.26 -5.84 -15.24
C TYR A 64 2.76 -6.11 -15.17
N THR A 65 2.18 -5.74 -14.03
CA THR A 65 0.74 -5.80 -13.80
C THR A 65 0.30 -4.52 -13.12
N LYS A 66 -0.79 -3.92 -13.62
CA LYS A 66 -1.45 -2.81 -12.94
C LYS A 66 -2.13 -3.34 -11.69
N ILE A 67 -1.91 -2.70 -10.56
CA ILE A 67 -2.57 -3.05 -9.29
C ILE A 67 -3.59 -1.97 -8.93
N ASP A 68 -4.69 -2.40 -8.31
CA ASP A 68 -5.84 -1.60 -7.89
C ASP A 68 -5.78 -1.18 -6.42
N TYR A 69 -4.89 -1.81 -5.64
CA TYR A 69 -4.61 -1.44 -4.26
C TYR A 69 -3.35 -0.57 -4.15
N ASN A 70 -3.26 0.24 -3.09
CA ASN A 70 -2.05 1.01 -2.78
C ASN A 70 -1.02 0.09 -2.09
N PRO A 71 0.09 -0.29 -2.76
CA PRO A 71 1.08 -1.18 -2.15
C PRO A 71 1.88 -0.47 -1.06
N PHE A 72 1.95 0.87 -1.10
CA PHE A 72 2.68 1.71 -0.15
C PHE A 72 1.88 2.02 1.11
N ALA A 73 0.59 1.71 1.12
CA ALA A 73 -0.21 1.84 2.31
C ALA A 73 0.40 0.97 3.43
N PRO A 74 0.54 1.50 4.66
CA PRO A 74 0.89 0.66 5.78
C PRO A 74 -0.12 -0.48 5.83
N LYS A 75 0.37 -1.73 5.91
CA LYS A 75 -0.50 -2.89 6.10
C LYS A 75 -1.18 -2.72 7.46
N VAL A 76 -2.30 -2.01 7.51
CA VAL A 76 -3.18 -1.98 8.68
C VAL A 76 -3.58 -3.43 8.85
N LYS A 77 -3.12 -4.05 9.94
CA LYS A 77 -3.48 -5.43 10.25
C LYS A 77 -5.00 -5.50 10.20
N ALA A 78 -5.54 -6.38 9.37
CA ALA A 78 -6.97 -6.65 9.24
C ALA A 78 -7.57 -7.27 10.52
N LYS A 79 -7.39 -6.60 11.66
CA LYS A 79 -7.97 -6.90 12.97
C LYS A 79 -8.97 -5.84 13.42
N THR A 80 -9.05 -4.70 12.74
CA THR A 80 -9.86 -3.56 13.20
C THR A 80 -11.37 -3.83 13.09
N ASN A 81 -11.84 -4.58 12.09
CA ASN A 81 -13.28 -4.80 11.89
C ASN A 81 -13.88 -5.76 12.92
N ALA A 82 -13.27 -6.93 13.15
CA ALA A 82 -13.74 -7.89 14.15
C ALA A 82 -13.67 -7.36 15.60
N GLN A 83 -12.65 -6.53 15.89
CA GLN A 83 -12.44 -5.97 17.23
C GLN A 83 -13.39 -4.81 17.52
N PHE A 84 -13.79 -4.05 16.49
CA PHE A 84 -14.84 -3.03 16.59
C PHE A 84 -16.23 -3.67 16.78
N GLU A 85 -16.58 -4.66 15.94
CA GLU A 85 -17.85 -5.39 16.04
C GLU A 85 -18.03 -6.10 17.39
N TYR A 86 -16.95 -6.67 17.97
CA TYR A 86 -17.01 -7.31 19.27
C TYR A 86 -17.26 -6.31 20.41
N ARG A 87 -16.63 -5.13 20.36
CA ARG A 87 -16.82 -4.07 21.35
C ARG A 87 -18.24 -3.51 21.31
N GLU A 88 -18.78 -3.27 20.12
CA GLU A 88 -20.16 -2.81 19.93
C GLU A 88 -21.18 -3.84 20.47
N LYS A 89 -20.95 -5.14 20.22
CA LYS A 89 -21.78 -6.23 20.78
C LYS A 89 -21.74 -6.28 22.30
N LEU A 90 -20.56 -6.08 22.90
CA LEU A 90 -20.39 -6.06 24.36
C LEU A 90 -21.06 -4.86 25.01
N GLU A 91 -20.89 -3.67 24.44
CA GLU A 91 -21.52 -2.44 24.92
C GLU A 91 -23.05 -2.55 24.85
N THR A 92 -23.57 -3.09 23.75
CA THR A 92 -25.02 -3.36 23.60
C THR A 92 -25.52 -4.34 24.66
N LYS A 93 -24.79 -5.44 24.89
CA LYS A 93 -25.15 -6.43 25.91
C LYS A 93 -25.09 -5.84 27.32
N LYS A 94 -24.07 -5.04 27.61
CA LYS A 94 -23.87 -4.37 28.90
C LYS A 94 -24.98 -3.35 29.18
N MET A 95 -25.33 -2.51 28.19
CA MET A 95 -26.44 -1.56 28.30
C MET A 95 -27.77 -2.27 28.58
N ARG A 96 -28.03 -3.40 27.93
CA ARG A 96 -29.27 -4.16 28.14
C ARG A 96 -29.34 -4.78 29.54
N ILE A 97 -28.21 -5.27 30.05
CA ILE A 97 -28.12 -5.79 31.42
C ILE A 97 -28.31 -4.66 32.44
N GLU A 98 -27.63 -3.53 32.27
CA GLU A 98 -27.79 -2.37 33.16
C GLU A 98 -29.23 -1.82 33.16
N LYS A 99 -29.88 -1.83 32.00
CA LYS A 99 -31.30 -1.48 31.87
C LYS A 99 -32.19 -2.44 32.68
N LEU A 100 -31.99 -3.75 32.53
CA LEU A 100 -32.73 -4.76 33.29
C LEU A 100 -32.48 -4.65 34.80
N LEU A 101 -31.26 -4.30 35.21
CA LEU A 101 -30.90 -4.09 36.62
C LEU A 101 -31.51 -2.81 37.20
N LYS A 102 -31.73 -1.77 36.38
CA LYS A 102 -32.40 -0.52 36.79
C LYS A 102 -33.93 -0.62 36.78
N GLU A 103 -34.49 -1.44 35.90
CA GLU A 103 -35.94 -1.70 35.81
C GLU A 103 -36.40 -2.80 36.78
N GLY A 104 -35.46 -3.48 37.46
CA GLY A 104 -35.70 -4.60 38.38
C GLY A 104 -35.62 -4.28 39.87
N VAL A 105 -35.74 -3.01 40.27
CA VAL A 105 -35.90 -2.57 41.68
C VAL A 105 -37.03 -1.57 41.78
#